data_AF-A0A7S1XLD1-F1
#
_entry.id   AF-A0A7S1XLD1-F1
#
_cell.length_a   1.000
_cell.length_b   1.000
_cell.length_c   1.000
_cell.angle_alpha   90.00
_cell.angle_beta   90.00
_cell.angle_gamma   90.00
#
_symmetry.space_group_name_H-M   'P 1'
#
loop_
_entity.id
_entity.type
_entity.pdbx_description
1 polymer ?
#
loop_
_entity_poly.entity_id
_entity_poly.type
_entity_poly.pdbx_seq_one_letter_code
_entity_poly.pdbx_strand_id
1 'polypeptide(L)'
;PEELRAQLGDSLVAAALAVELDRPSGESPIHPWLDLLPPAQQLPLCWPLDAIEAMLGHLGAGKRLLRLRRELAYEYALLAPHLPTGLGEAAYVHASAYLLSRAYSIDGKLVLIPLIDMANHNDDVPYAVEKSDGVFTPADSLNLVLAAPRERGAQVFSSYGAHCSSDLFQCFGFTRRPARRLRPAVSG
;
A
#
# COMPACT_ATOMS: atom_id res chain seq x y z
N PRO A 1 -17.09 11.57 -15.51
CA PRO A 1 -17.77 12.87 -15.26
C PRO A 1 -17.14 13.56 -14.05
N GLU A 2 -17.15 14.89 -13.99
CA GLU A 2 -16.50 15.67 -12.91
C GLU A 2 -17.08 15.35 -11.52
N GLU A 3 -18.39 15.08 -11.44
CA GLU A 3 -19.07 14.59 -10.23
C GLU A 3 -18.54 13.22 -9.77
N LEU A 4 -18.26 12.32 -10.71
CA LEU A 4 -17.71 10.99 -10.40
C LEU A 4 -16.28 11.10 -9.83
N ARG A 5 -15.48 12.10 -10.25
CA ARG A 5 -14.14 12.35 -9.71
C ARG A 5 -14.19 12.87 -8.28
N ALA A 6 -15.12 13.77 -7.98
CA ALA A 6 -15.31 14.30 -6.63
C ALA A 6 -15.81 13.22 -5.65
N GLN A 7 -16.59 12.26 -6.16
CA GLN A 7 -17.20 11.20 -5.36
C GLN A 7 -16.30 9.98 -5.15
N LEU A 8 -15.42 9.68 -6.10
CA LEU A 8 -14.59 8.47 -6.10
C LEU A 8 -13.12 8.69 -5.73
N GLY A 9 -12.58 9.93 -5.75
CA GLY A 9 -11.25 10.24 -5.22
C GLY A 9 -10.17 9.20 -5.56
N ASP A 10 -9.62 8.55 -4.53
CA ASP A 10 -8.57 7.53 -4.62
C ASP A 10 -9.00 6.24 -5.35
N SER A 11 -10.30 5.93 -5.40
CA SER A 11 -10.85 4.77 -6.13
C SER A 11 -10.57 4.85 -7.64
N LEU A 12 -10.40 6.06 -8.18
CA LEU A 12 -9.97 6.26 -9.57
C LEU A 12 -8.49 5.93 -9.79
N VAL A 13 -7.64 6.17 -8.78
CA VAL A 13 -6.23 5.77 -8.83
C VAL A 13 -6.14 4.24 -8.81
N ALA A 14 -6.96 3.57 -8.00
CA ALA A 14 -7.02 2.11 -7.94
C ALA A 14 -7.48 1.52 -9.28
N ALA A 15 -8.50 2.12 -9.90
CA ALA A 15 -8.97 1.73 -11.23
C ALA A 15 -7.90 1.92 -12.31
N ALA A 16 -7.24 3.08 -12.33
CA ALA A 16 -6.16 3.34 -13.29
C ALA A 16 -5.02 2.34 -13.12
N LEU A 17 -4.60 2.06 -11.89
CA LEU A 17 -3.58 1.06 -11.61
C LEU A 17 -4.02 -0.35 -12.04
N ALA A 18 -5.28 -0.73 -11.82
CA ALA A 18 -5.79 -2.03 -12.28
C ALA A 18 -5.71 -2.17 -13.81
N VAL A 19 -6.01 -1.11 -14.55
CA VAL A 19 -5.85 -1.08 -16.02
C VAL A 19 -4.39 -1.21 -16.44
N GLU A 20 -3.48 -0.52 -15.74
CA GLU A 20 -2.05 -0.61 -16.05
C GLU A 20 -1.47 -1.99 -15.70
N LEU A 21 -1.93 -2.64 -14.63
CA LEU A 21 -1.51 -3.99 -14.26
C LEU A 21 -2.02 -5.08 -15.21
N ASP A 22 -3.18 -4.87 -15.84
CA ASP A 22 -3.77 -5.81 -16.81
C ASP A 22 -3.18 -5.63 -18.23
N ARG A 23 -2.50 -4.52 -18.49
CA ARG A 23 -1.91 -4.22 -19.80
C ARG A 23 -0.66 -5.09 -20.05
N PRO A 24 -0.42 -5.57 -21.29
CA PRO A 24 0.81 -6.27 -21.64
C PRO A 24 2.08 -5.46 -21.36
N SER A 25 3.11 -6.11 -20.79
CA SER A 25 4.39 -5.44 -20.50
C SER A 25 4.98 -4.78 -21.77
N GLY A 26 5.60 -3.61 -21.58
CA GLY A 26 6.13 -2.76 -22.66
C GLY A 26 5.14 -1.76 -23.28
N GLU A 27 3.84 -1.87 -23.04
CA GLU A 27 2.85 -0.92 -23.58
C GLU A 27 2.65 0.36 -22.75
N SER A 28 3.31 0.48 -21.59
CA SER A 28 3.20 1.63 -20.68
C SER A 28 4.57 2.07 -20.19
N PRO A 29 4.83 3.38 -20.05
CA PRO A 29 6.08 3.87 -19.49
C PRO A 29 6.33 3.43 -18.05
N ILE A 30 5.30 2.99 -17.31
CA ILE A 30 5.44 2.52 -15.93
C ILE A 30 5.62 1.00 -15.81
N HIS A 31 5.51 0.24 -16.90
CA HIS A 31 5.69 -1.23 -16.86
C HIS A 31 7.05 -1.67 -16.30
N PRO A 32 8.19 -1.01 -16.61
CA PRO A 32 9.46 -1.39 -16.00
C PRO A 32 9.43 -1.38 -14.46
N TRP A 33 8.61 -0.52 -13.84
CA TRP A 33 8.40 -0.52 -12.40
C TRP A 33 7.34 -1.54 -11.98
N LEU A 34 6.23 -1.68 -12.71
CA LEU A 34 5.19 -2.67 -12.41
C LEU A 34 5.74 -4.11 -12.45
N ASP A 35 6.67 -4.39 -13.37
CA ASP A 35 7.34 -5.69 -13.50
C ASP A 35 8.24 -6.03 -12.28
N LEU A 36 8.59 -5.03 -11.45
CA LEU A 36 9.30 -5.24 -10.18
C LEU A 36 8.35 -5.55 -9.01
N LEU A 37 7.05 -5.35 -9.19
CA LEU A 37 6.09 -5.60 -8.14
C LEU A 37 5.83 -7.12 -7.99
N PRO A 38 5.52 -7.60 -6.77
CA PRO A 38 5.22 -9.02 -6.56
C PRO A 38 3.99 -9.45 -7.38
N PRO A 39 4.03 -10.53 -8.17
CA PRO A 39 2.90 -10.91 -9.04
C PRO A 39 1.60 -11.22 -8.29
N ALA A 40 1.67 -11.42 -6.96
CA ALA A 40 0.50 -11.53 -6.10
C ALA A 40 0.74 -10.78 -4.77
N GLN A 41 -0.30 -10.08 -4.30
CA GLN A 41 -0.29 -9.43 -2.99
C GLN A 41 -0.71 -10.41 -1.90
N GLN A 42 0.09 -10.43 -0.83
CA GLN A 42 -0.15 -11.30 0.34
C GLN A 42 -1.00 -10.61 1.41
N LEU A 43 -1.50 -9.40 1.14
CA LEU A 43 -2.35 -8.67 2.08
C LEU A 43 -3.62 -9.48 2.39
N PRO A 44 -4.08 -9.44 3.65
CA PRO A 44 -5.37 -10.04 4.02
C PRO A 44 -6.53 -9.56 3.14
N LEU A 45 -6.45 -8.34 2.60
CA LEU A 45 -7.44 -7.80 1.67
C LEU A 45 -7.64 -8.67 0.43
N CYS A 46 -6.58 -9.31 -0.08
CA CYS A 46 -6.61 -10.17 -1.26
C CYS A 46 -7.03 -11.61 -0.95
N TRP A 47 -7.25 -11.97 0.33
CA TRP A 47 -7.65 -13.33 0.69
C TRP A 47 -9.10 -13.62 0.30
N PRO A 48 -9.46 -14.91 0.12
CA PRO A 48 -10.86 -15.33 0.02
C PRO A 48 -11.71 -14.81 1.21
N LEU A 49 -12.96 -14.41 0.95
CA LEU A 49 -13.82 -13.81 1.97
C LEU A 49 -14.13 -14.77 3.12
N ASP A 50 -14.36 -16.04 2.80
CA ASP A 50 -14.58 -17.13 3.75
C ASP A 50 -13.35 -17.35 4.66
N ALA A 51 -12.13 -17.27 4.10
CA ALA A 51 -10.90 -17.33 4.87
C ALA A 51 -10.75 -16.14 5.84
N ILE A 52 -11.06 -14.92 5.38
CA ILE A 52 -11.06 -13.72 6.23
C ILE A 52 -12.07 -13.88 7.37
N GLU A 53 -13.29 -14.31 7.06
CA GLU A 53 -14.34 -14.48 8.04
C GLU A 53 -13.99 -15.55 9.09
N ALA A 54 -13.52 -16.72 8.65
CA ALA A 54 -13.13 -17.81 9.52
C ALA A 54 -11.94 -17.45 10.44
N MET A 55 -10.89 -16.84 9.88
CA MET A 55 -9.66 -16.56 10.64
C MET A 55 -9.75 -15.29 11.48
N LEU A 56 -10.42 -14.25 10.97
CA LEU A 56 -10.35 -12.89 11.51
C LEU A 56 -11.71 -12.30 11.86
N GLY A 57 -12.85 -12.90 11.45
CA GLY A 57 -14.18 -12.29 11.56
C GLY A 57 -14.61 -11.96 13.00
N HIS A 58 -14.06 -12.68 13.98
CA HIS A 58 -14.28 -12.41 15.41
C HIS A 58 -13.45 -11.22 15.94
N LEU A 59 -12.38 -10.83 15.25
CA LEU A 59 -11.51 -9.71 15.60
C LEU A 59 -12.03 -8.40 15.02
N GLY A 60 -11.80 -7.28 15.73
CA GLY A 60 -12.11 -5.95 15.21
C GLY A 60 -11.42 -5.65 13.87
N ALA A 61 -10.20 -6.14 13.69
CA ALA A 61 -9.46 -6.04 12.44
C ALA A 61 -10.15 -6.80 11.28
N GLY A 62 -10.60 -8.05 11.51
CA GLY A 62 -11.31 -8.78 10.45
C GLY A 62 -12.63 -8.13 10.06
N LYS A 63 -13.39 -7.59 11.03
CA LYS A 63 -14.63 -6.83 10.74
C LYS A 63 -14.37 -5.60 9.87
N ARG A 64 -13.30 -4.84 10.15
CA ARG A 64 -12.89 -3.70 9.30
C ARG A 64 -12.50 -4.15 7.90
N LEU A 65 -11.77 -5.26 7.78
CA LEU A 65 -11.34 -5.79 6.49
C LEU A 65 -12.52 -6.27 5.63
N LEU A 66 -13.47 -6.99 6.23
CA LEU A 66 -14.71 -7.41 5.56
C LEU A 66 -15.56 -6.21 5.13
N ARG A 67 -15.62 -5.16 5.94
CA ARG A 67 -16.28 -3.90 5.57
C ARG A 67 -15.59 -3.25 4.37
N LEU A 68 -14.26 -3.10 4.41
CA LEU A 68 -13.48 -2.55 3.29
C LEU A 68 -13.70 -3.36 2.01
N ARG A 69 -13.76 -4.69 2.08
CA ARG A 69 -14.08 -5.53 0.91
C ARG A 69 -15.45 -5.23 0.30
N ARG A 70 -16.46 -4.96 1.12
CA ARG A 70 -17.79 -4.56 0.63
C ARG A 70 -17.78 -3.18 0.00
N GLU A 71 -17.02 -2.24 0.58
CA GLU A 71 -16.85 -0.89 0.05
C GLU A 71 -16.17 -0.95 -1.33
N LEU A 72 -15.07 -1.69 -1.47
CA LEU A 72 -14.39 -1.88 -2.76
C LEU A 72 -15.27 -2.57 -3.81
N ALA A 73 -16.07 -3.57 -3.42
CA ALA A 73 -17.00 -4.22 -4.35
C ALA A 73 -18.07 -3.23 -4.85
N TYR A 74 -18.58 -2.37 -3.97
CA TYR A 74 -19.52 -1.32 -4.33
C TYR A 74 -18.88 -0.27 -5.25
N GLU A 75 -17.68 0.21 -4.93
CA GLU A 75 -16.93 1.15 -5.76
C GLU A 75 -16.62 0.58 -7.14
N TYR A 76 -16.18 -0.68 -7.21
CA TYR A 76 -15.99 -1.39 -8.47
C TYR A 76 -17.28 -1.46 -9.27
N ALA A 77 -18.43 -1.77 -8.65
CA ALA A 77 -19.70 -1.83 -9.37
C ALA A 77 -20.10 -0.48 -10.00
N LEU A 78 -19.75 0.65 -9.37
CA LEU A 78 -19.94 1.98 -9.95
C LEU A 78 -18.97 2.28 -11.08
N LEU A 79 -17.73 1.77 -10.99
CA LEU A 79 -16.66 1.99 -11.97
C LEU A 79 -16.73 1.05 -13.17
N ALA A 80 -17.23 -0.17 -13.01
CA ALA A 80 -17.21 -1.23 -14.01
C ALA A 80 -17.73 -0.83 -15.40
N PRO A 81 -18.80 -0.01 -15.54
CA PRO A 81 -19.26 0.45 -16.86
C PRO A 81 -18.25 1.36 -17.60
N HIS A 82 -17.23 1.86 -16.91
CA HIS A 82 -16.21 2.76 -17.43
C HIS A 82 -14.82 2.12 -17.55
N LEU A 83 -14.68 0.86 -17.13
CA LEU A 83 -13.42 0.13 -17.19
C LEU A 83 -13.32 -0.71 -18.47
N PRO A 84 -12.11 -1.08 -18.91
CA PRO A 84 -11.93 -2.00 -20.02
C PRO A 84 -12.69 -3.32 -19.81
N THR A 85 -13.29 -3.82 -20.88
CA THR A 85 -13.98 -5.11 -20.87
C THR A 85 -13.05 -6.23 -20.40
N GLY A 86 -13.47 -7.00 -19.40
CA GLY A 86 -12.69 -8.12 -18.87
C GLY A 86 -11.93 -7.80 -17.57
N LEU A 87 -11.74 -6.52 -17.23
CA LEU A 87 -11.14 -6.14 -15.96
C LEU A 87 -12.13 -6.42 -14.82
N GLY A 88 -11.89 -7.49 -14.05
CA GLY A 88 -12.78 -7.94 -12.98
C GLY A 88 -12.55 -7.27 -11.62
N GLU A 89 -13.50 -7.46 -10.69
CA GLU A 89 -13.43 -6.95 -9.32
C GLU A 89 -12.13 -7.38 -8.60
N ALA A 90 -11.67 -8.62 -8.84
CA ALA A 90 -10.44 -9.13 -8.25
C ALA A 90 -9.21 -8.30 -8.64
N ALA A 91 -9.11 -7.84 -9.90
CA ALA A 91 -8.02 -6.98 -10.36
C ALA A 91 -8.09 -5.60 -9.69
N TYR A 92 -9.31 -5.08 -9.51
CA TYR A 92 -9.53 -3.82 -8.79
C TYR A 92 -9.14 -3.91 -7.30
N VAL A 93 -9.53 -4.99 -6.61
CA VAL A 93 -9.11 -5.26 -5.22
C VAL A 93 -7.60 -5.43 -5.13
N HIS A 94 -6.98 -6.08 -6.12
CA HIS A 94 -5.53 -6.25 -6.17
C HIS A 94 -4.78 -4.91 -6.34
N ALA A 95 -5.25 -4.04 -7.23
CA ALA A 95 -4.72 -2.69 -7.38
C ALA A 95 -4.92 -1.85 -6.11
N SER A 96 -6.08 -1.97 -5.45
CA SER A 96 -6.36 -1.31 -4.17
C SER A 96 -5.40 -1.78 -3.07
N ALA A 97 -5.06 -3.07 -3.03
CA ALA A 97 -4.05 -3.62 -2.13
C ALA A 97 -2.66 -3.01 -2.38
N TYR A 98 -2.30 -2.75 -3.63
CA TYR A 98 -1.06 -2.03 -3.94
C TYR A 98 -1.07 -0.61 -3.43
N LEU A 99 -2.13 0.16 -3.67
CA LEU A 99 -2.23 1.50 -3.14
C LEU A 99 -2.14 1.51 -1.62
N LEU A 100 -2.85 0.60 -0.95
CA LEU A 100 -2.85 0.51 0.50
C LEU A 100 -1.46 0.21 1.09
N SER A 101 -0.65 -0.60 0.40
CA SER A 101 0.65 -1.05 0.89
C SER A 101 1.83 -0.19 0.44
N ARG A 102 1.68 0.59 -0.64
CA ARG A 102 2.82 1.25 -1.31
C ARG A 102 2.61 2.72 -1.60
N ALA A 103 1.37 3.22 -1.61
CA ALA A 103 1.14 4.62 -1.88
C ALA A 103 1.53 5.47 -0.67
N TYR A 104 2.13 6.62 -0.97
CA TYR A 104 2.42 7.66 0.00
C TYR A 104 1.28 8.68 -0.02
N SER A 105 0.91 9.19 1.16
CA SER A 105 -0.03 10.31 1.25
C SER A 105 0.74 11.63 1.17
N ILE A 106 0.65 12.31 0.03
CA ILE A 106 1.30 13.60 -0.22
C ILE A 106 0.19 14.62 -0.48
N ASP A 107 0.09 15.65 0.37
CA ASP A 107 -1.00 16.65 0.36
C ASP A 107 -2.40 16.05 0.36
N GLY A 108 -2.59 14.95 1.09
CA GLY A 108 -3.89 14.26 1.15
C GLY A 108 -4.25 13.50 -0.14
N LYS A 109 -3.30 13.27 -1.05
CA LYS A 109 -3.47 12.43 -2.24
C LYS A 109 -2.60 11.19 -2.13
N LEU A 110 -3.10 10.05 -2.57
CA LEU A 110 -2.31 8.84 -2.70
C LEU A 110 -1.44 8.89 -3.97
N VAL A 111 -0.13 8.70 -3.78
CA VAL A 111 0.86 8.71 -4.86
C VAL A 111 1.71 7.46 -4.78
N LEU A 112 1.75 6.69 -5.87
CA LEU A 112 2.75 5.64 -6.04
C LEU A 112 4.03 6.27 -6.58
N ILE A 113 5.14 6.05 -5.88
CA ILE A 113 6.43 6.63 -6.24
C ILE A 113 7.38 5.49 -6.56
N PRO A 114 7.62 5.21 -7.86
CA PRO A 114 8.50 4.14 -8.28
C PRO A 114 9.87 4.20 -7.59
N LEU A 115 10.40 3.02 -7.24
CA LEU A 115 11.66 2.80 -6.53
C LEU A 115 11.64 3.21 -5.05
N ILE A 116 11.00 4.32 -4.69
CA ILE A 116 10.88 4.76 -3.29
C ILE A 116 9.95 3.81 -2.51
N ASP A 117 8.93 3.27 -3.16
CA ASP A 117 8.02 2.26 -2.61
C ASP A 117 8.67 0.88 -2.35
N MET A 118 9.94 0.69 -2.74
CA MET A 118 10.70 -0.54 -2.48
C MET A 118 11.39 -0.53 -1.10
N ALA A 119 11.45 0.62 -0.42
CA ALA A 119 12.03 0.70 0.92
C ALA A 119 11.12 0.02 1.95
N ASN A 120 11.67 -0.90 2.74
CA ASN A 120 10.94 -1.60 3.79
C ASN A 120 10.71 -0.72 5.02
N HIS A 121 9.67 -1.06 5.78
CA HIS A 121 9.37 -0.43 7.06
C HIS A 121 10.42 -0.74 8.14
N ASN A 122 10.78 0.27 8.92
CA ASN A 122 11.39 0.10 10.23
C ASN A 122 10.86 1.16 11.20
N ASP A 123 10.48 0.77 12.42
CA ASP A 123 10.00 1.68 13.46
C ASP A 123 11.12 2.58 14.03
N ASP A 124 12.37 2.14 13.93
CA ASP A 124 13.55 2.83 14.47
C ASP A 124 14.11 3.89 13.51
N VAL A 125 13.49 4.09 12.35
CA VAL A 125 13.90 5.09 11.37
C VAL A 125 12.78 6.11 11.16
N PRO A 126 13.11 7.39 10.94
CA PRO A 126 12.10 8.38 10.61
C PRO A 126 11.53 8.15 9.20
N TYR A 127 10.39 8.79 8.95
CA TYR A 127 9.82 8.87 7.61
C TYR A 127 10.80 9.62 6.69
N ALA A 128 11.15 9.00 5.56
CA ALA A 128 12.28 9.42 4.75
C ALA A 128 11.88 10.14 3.45
N VAL A 129 10.59 10.33 3.17
CA VAL A 129 10.12 10.94 1.91
C VAL A 129 9.73 12.39 2.14
N GLU A 130 10.37 13.31 1.44
CA GLU A 130 10.14 14.74 1.57
C GLU A 130 9.90 15.37 0.20
N LYS A 131 9.18 16.49 0.16
CA LYS A 131 9.09 17.29 -1.06
C LYS A 131 10.38 18.06 -1.25
N SER A 132 10.75 18.25 -2.51
CA SER A 132 11.80 19.19 -2.87
C SER A 132 11.43 20.62 -2.47
N ASP A 133 12.45 21.38 -2.07
CA ASP A 133 12.38 22.82 -1.85
C ASP A 133 12.56 23.64 -3.14
N GLY A 134 12.83 22.99 -4.27
CA GLY A 134 13.06 23.65 -5.56
C GLY A 134 14.47 24.21 -5.74
N VAL A 135 15.35 24.09 -4.73
CA VAL A 135 16.68 24.73 -4.74
C VAL A 135 17.67 23.91 -5.55
N PHE A 136 17.67 22.58 -5.35
CA PHE A 136 18.59 21.66 -6.04
C PHE A 136 17.89 20.60 -6.89
N THR A 137 16.61 20.34 -6.64
CA THR A 137 15.76 19.44 -7.45
C THR A 137 14.45 20.15 -7.79
N PRO A 138 13.73 19.76 -8.87
CA PRO A 138 12.47 20.40 -9.24
C PRO A 138 11.46 20.47 -8.09
N ALA A 139 10.71 21.56 -7.96
CA ALA A 139 9.80 21.78 -6.83
C ALA A 139 8.63 20.76 -6.77
N ASP A 140 8.37 20.07 -7.87
CA ASP A 140 7.38 18.99 -7.99
C ASP A 140 7.98 17.59 -7.75
N SER A 141 9.27 17.49 -7.41
CA SER A 141 9.91 16.21 -7.11
C SER A 141 9.78 15.80 -5.64
N LEU A 142 9.84 14.48 -5.41
CA LEU A 142 9.93 13.87 -4.09
C LEU A 142 11.32 13.29 -3.89
N ASN A 143 11.89 13.51 -2.71
CA ASN A 143 13.23 13.10 -2.32
C ASN A 143 13.13 12.00 -1.25
N LEU A 144 13.92 10.93 -1.42
CA LEU A 144 14.17 9.97 -0.34
C LEU A 144 15.44 10.38 0.41
N VAL A 145 15.29 10.87 1.65
CA VAL A 145 16.36 11.41 2.47
C VAL A 145 16.68 10.45 3.62
N LEU A 146 17.93 10.01 3.69
CA LEU A 146 18.40 9.16 4.77
C LEU A 146 18.75 10.01 5.99
N ALA A 147 18.12 9.74 7.12
CA ALA A 147 18.37 10.46 8.37
C ALA A 147 19.75 10.19 9.01
N ALA A 148 20.42 9.12 8.60
CA ALA A 148 21.73 8.75 9.13
C ALA A 148 22.58 8.02 8.08
N PRO A 149 23.92 8.11 8.18
CA PRO A 149 24.83 7.29 7.39
C PRO A 149 24.54 5.79 7.52
N ARG A 150 24.78 5.04 6.44
CA ARG A 150 24.58 3.58 6.40
C ARG A 150 25.86 2.88 5.99
N GLU A 151 26.07 1.70 6.55
CA GLU A 151 27.16 0.82 6.14
C GLU A 151 26.92 0.31 4.71
N ARG A 152 28.01 0.06 3.99
CA ARG A 152 27.92 -0.52 2.65
C ARG A 152 27.22 -1.89 2.72
N GLY A 153 26.21 -2.08 1.88
CA GLY A 153 25.42 -3.31 1.86
C GLY A 153 24.30 -3.37 2.91
N ALA A 154 24.20 -2.39 3.81
CA ALA A 154 23.06 -2.28 4.69
C ALA A 154 21.79 -1.92 3.89
N GLN A 155 20.67 -2.51 4.30
CA GLN A 155 19.38 -2.19 3.72
C GLN A 155 18.95 -0.76 4.06
N VAL A 156 18.37 -0.08 3.08
CA VAL A 156 17.69 1.21 3.28
C VAL A 156 16.26 0.93 3.72
N PHE A 157 15.90 1.50 4.87
CA PHE A 157 14.55 1.46 5.44
C PHE A 157 13.92 2.84 5.44
N SER A 158 12.59 2.88 5.44
CA SER A 158 11.77 4.06 5.69
C SER A 158 10.76 3.77 6.80
N SER A 159 10.18 4.80 7.40
CA SER A 159 8.97 4.61 8.21
C SER A 159 7.74 4.60 7.31
N TYR A 160 6.74 3.78 7.65
CA TYR A 160 5.41 3.85 7.01
C TYR A 160 4.45 4.71 7.83
N GLY A 161 4.95 5.35 8.91
CA GLY A 161 4.15 6.09 9.87
C GLY A 161 3.85 5.29 11.14
N ALA A 162 3.14 5.93 12.06
CA ALA A 162 2.78 5.35 13.34
C ALA A 162 1.57 4.42 13.21
N HIS A 163 1.83 3.13 12.96
CA HIS A 163 0.80 2.10 12.88
C HIS A 163 0.80 1.19 14.11
N CYS A 164 -0.36 0.63 14.49
CA CYS A 164 -0.38 -0.50 15.41
C CYS A 164 -0.23 -1.83 14.65
N SER A 165 0.04 -2.94 15.36
CA SER A 165 0.26 -4.24 14.70
C SER A 165 -0.92 -4.70 13.84
N SER A 166 -2.16 -4.36 14.21
CA SER A 166 -3.31 -4.71 13.37
C SER A 166 -3.33 -3.91 12.08
N ASP A 167 -2.94 -2.64 12.12
CA ASP A 167 -2.90 -1.79 10.92
C ASP A 167 -1.78 -2.24 10.01
N LEU A 168 -0.62 -2.60 10.58
CA LEU A 168 0.50 -3.16 9.81
C LEU A 168 0.09 -4.44 9.07
N PHE A 169 -0.69 -5.30 9.74
CA PHE A 169 -1.15 -6.54 9.14
C PHE A 169 -2.16 -6.28 8.02
N GLN A 170 -3.09 -5.35 8.24
CA GLN A 170 -4.12 -5.00 7.28
C GLN A 170 -3.55 -4.32 6.03
N CYS A 171 -2.67 -3.34 6.22
CA CYS A 171 -2.18 -2.49 5.15
C CYS A 171 -0.91 -3.03 4.47
N PHE A 172 -0.06 -3.76 5.19
CA PHE A 172 1.26 -4.16 4.70
C PHE A 172 1.56 -5.66 4.85
N GLY A 173 0.66 -6.45 5.45
CA GLY A 173 0.78 -7.91 5.50
C GLY A 173 1.78 -8.44 6.53
N PHE A 174 2.22 -7.63 7.49
CA PHE A 174 3.12 -8.06 8.57
C PHE A 174 2.68 -7.53 9.94
N THR A 175 3.21 -8.12 11.01
CA THR A 175 2.97 -7.64 12.38
C THR A 175 4.30 -7.32 13.07
N ARG A 176 4.28 -6.43 14.06
CA ARG A 176 5.44 -6.25 14.94
C ARG A 176 5.67 -7.54 15.73
N ARG A 177 6.94 -7.87 15.94
CA ARG A 177 7.28 -8.86 16.96
C ARG A 177 6.80 -8.36 18.32
N PRO A 178 6.18 -9.22 19.15
CA PRO A 178 5.90 -8.86 20.53
C PRO A 178 7.21 -8.43 21.19
N ALA A 179 7.19 -7.34 21.94
CA ALA A 179 8.32 -6.96 22.78
C ALA A 179 8.71 -8.20 23.60
N ARG A 180 9.96 -8.64 23.47
CA ARG A 180 10.47 -9.81 24.17
C ARG A 180 10.27 -9.52 25.65
N ARG A 181 9.32 -10.18 26.33
CA ARG A 181 9.15 -10.03 27.77
C ARG A 181 10.49 -10.43 28.38
N LEU A 182 11.24 -9.45 28.90
CA LEU A 182 12.40 -9.73 29.72
C LEU A 182 11.88 -10.61 30.85
N ARG A 183 12.34 -11.87 30.91
CA ARG A 183 12.05 -12.70 32.07
C ARG A 183 12.60 -11.94 33.27
N PRO A 184 11.82 -11.72 34.35
CA PRO A 184 12.38 -11.16 35.56
C PRO A 184 13.59 -12.01 35.94
N ALA A 185 14.72 -11.35 36.18
CA ALA A 185 15.92 -12.03 36.66
C ALA A 185 15.51 -12.80 37.92
N VAL A 186 15.58 -14.13 37.85
CA VAL A 186 15.38 -14.96 39.04
C VAL A 186 16.56 -14.67 39.94
N SER A 187 16.32 -13.88 40.98
CA SER A 187 17.27 -13.67 42.07
C SER A 187 17.38 -15.02 42.80
N GLY A 188 18.48 -15.73 42.55
CA GLY A 188 18.91 -16.90 43.32
C GLY A 188 19.82 -16.48 44.46
#